data_AF-A0A7N2M3F0-F1
#
_entry.id   AF-A0A7N2M3F0-F1
#
_cell.length_a   1.000
_cell.length_b   1.000
_cell.length_c   1.000
_cell.angle_alpha   90.00
_cell.angle_beta   90.00
_cell.angle_gamma   90.00
#
_symmetry.space_group_name_H-M   'P 1'
#
loop_
_entity.id
_entity.type
_entity.pdbx_description
1 polymer ?
#
loop_
_entity_poly.entity_id
_entity_poly.type
_entity_poly.pdbx_seq_one_letter_code
_entity_poly.pdbx_strand_id
1 'polypeptide(L)'
;MAIEDKARTAANFGLFGEECGVCRSHLSIGDDKAARFVTIAWALWHNRNEMRNGGVRKSGQVLVHWAMEYLAEYGITTEMDAPTKPVVEHTVLWTPPRAGCFKINVNGATFAE
;
A
#
# COMPACT_ATOMS: atom_id res chain seq x y z
N MET A 1 22.02 -1.44 10.05
CA MET A 1 21.93 -0.83 8.72
C MET A 1 20.53 -1.12 8.19
N ALA A 2 19.56 -0.31 8.61
CA ALA A 2 18.16 -0.46 8.27
C ALA A 2 17.82 0.61 7.24
N ILE A 3 17.27 0.20 6.10
CA ILE A 3 16.62 1.08 5.14
C ILE A 3 15.15 0.72 5.22
N GLU A 4 14.42 1.40 6.11
CA GLU A 4 12.96 1.48 6.07
C GLU A 4 12.63 2.91 5.61
N ASP A 5 12.55 3.08 4.28
CA ASP A 5 11.90 4.24 3.69
C ASP A 5 10.39 3.94 3.65
N LYS A 6 9.75 4.43 4.70
CA LYS A 6 8.31 4.32 4.94
C LYS A 6 7.60 5.21 3.92
N ALA A 7 7.08 4.62 2.85
CA ALA A 7 5.91 5.04 2.08
C ALA A 7 5.41 6.47 2.37
N ARG A 8 6.18 7.49 1.96
CA ARG A 8 5.81 8.89 2.08
C ARG A 8 6.11 9.60 0.77
N THR A 9 5.39 9.24 -0.28
CA THR A 9 5.23 10.08 -1.47
C THR A 9 3.87 9.79 -2.12
N ALA A 10 2.80 10.31 -1.54
CA ALA A 10 1.49 10.44 -2.20
C ALA A 10 0.66 11.58 -1.60
N ALA A 11 0.90 11.96 -0.34
CA ALA A 11 0.05 12.92 0.38
C ALA A 11 0.48 14.41 0.29
N ASN A 12 1.40 14.80 -0.61
CA ASN A 12 1.97 16.17 -0.62
C ASN A 12 1.74 16.98 -1.91
N PHE A 13 0.79 16.61 -2.78
CA PHE A 13 0.39 17.44 -3.94
C PHE A 13 -0.95 18.17 -3.76
N GLY A 14 -1.35 18.43 -2.51
CA GLY A 14 -2.50 19.29 -2.20
C GLY A 14 -2.05 20.68 -1.76
N LEU A 15 -1.75 21.56 -2.70
CA LEU A 15 -1.70 23.00 -2.44
C LEU A 15 -2.47 23.76 -3.53
N PHE A 16 -3.62 24.28 -3.09
CA PHE A 16 -4.48 25.30 -3.70
C PHE A 16 -5.20 24.97 -5.02
N GLY A 17 -6.52 24.85 -4.93
CA GLY A 17 -7.43 24.93 -6.07
C GLY A 17 -8.84 24.48 -5.68
N GLU A 18 -9.75 25.43 -5.63
CA GLU A 18 -11.18 25.24 -5.39
C GLU A 18 -11.80 24.19 -6.31
N GLU A 19 -12.84 23.55 -5.77
CA GLU A 19 -13.56 22.40 -6.31
C GLU A 19 -14.14 22.66 -7.71
N CYS A 20 -13.76 21.83 -8.69
CA CYS A 20 -14.50 21.71 -9.95
C CYS A 20 -14.97 20.26 -10.13
N GLY A 21 -16.28 20.03 -9.97
CA GLY A 21 -16.95 18.72 -10.06
C GLY A 21 -16.93 18.05 -11.45
N VAL A 22 -16.06 18.47 -12.37
CA VAL A 22 -15.95 17.93 -13.73
C VAL A 22 -14.67 17.10 -13.94
N CYS A 23 -13.72 17.12 -13.00
CA CYS A 23 -12.42 16.45 -13.17
C CYS A 23 -12.43 14.92 -12.94
N ARG A 24 -13.56 14.31 -12.59
CA ARG A 24 -13.65 12.86 -12.29
C ARG A 24 -13.37 11.95 -13.50
N SER A 25 -13.32 12.51 -14.72
CA SER A 25 -13.05 11.79 -15.98
C SER A 25 -11.57 11.75 -16.39
N HIS A 26 -10.67 12.50 -15.73
CA HIS A 26 -9.23 12.49 -16.03
C HIS A 26 -8.43 11.45 -15.22
N LEU A 27 -9.08 10.68 -14.34
CA LEU A 27 -8.50 9.60 -13.54
C LEU A 27 -8.42 8.26 -14.31
N SER A 28 -8.16 8.25 -15.62
CA SER A 28 -8.53 7.08 -16.45
C SER A 28 -7.38 6.30 -17.08
N ILE A 29 -6.14 6.79 -17.11
CA ILE A 29 -4.99 6.04 -17.70
C ILE A 29 -3.70 6.16 -16.89
N GLY A 30 -3.43 7.32 -16.29
CA GLY A 30 -2.21 7.56 -15.51
C GLY A 30 -2.22 6.81 -14.18
N ASP A 31 -3.35 6.84 -13.49
CA ASP A 31 -3.53 6.20 -12.19
C ASP A 31 -3.59 4.68 -12.29
N ASP A 32 -4.15 4.13 -13.37
CA ASP A 32 -4.13 2.67 -13.63
C ASP A 32 -2.70 2.15 -13.83
N LYS A 33 -1.87 2.86 -14.60
CA LYS A 33 -0.45 2.49 -14.77
C LYS A 33 0.34 2.62 -13.47
N ALA A 34 0.10 3.69 -12.71
CA ALA A 34 0.75 3.90 -11.43
C ALA A 34 0.33 2.82 -10.41
N ALA A 35 -0.95 2.49 -10.33
CA ALA A 35 -1.47 1.45 -9.46
C ALA A 35 -0.85 0.09 -9.80
N ARG A 36 -0.84 -0.31 -11.08
CA ARG A 36 -0.18 -1.55 -11.53
C ARG A 36 1.29 -1.57 -11.15
N PHE A 37 2.02 -0.49 -11.41
CA PHE A 37 3.44 -0.39 -11.08
C PHE A 37 3.70 -0.55 -9.58
N VAL A 38 2.95 0.17 -8.75
CA VAL A 38 3.08 0.13 -7.29
C VAL A 38 2.73 -1.27 -6.76
N THR A 39 1.65 -1.88 -7.23
CA THR A 39 1.22 -3.23 -6.79
C THR A 39 2.23 -4.30 -7.20
N ILE A 40 2.82 -4.22 -8.40
CA ILE A 40 3.89 -5.13 -8.84
C ILE A 40 5.15 -4.93 -7.98
N ALA A 41 5.55 -3.68 -7.70
CA ALA A 41 6.70 -3.40 -6.84
C ALA A 41 6.49 -3.95 -5.41
N TRP A 42 5.28 -3.81 -4.87
CA TRP A 42 4.90 -4.40 -3.60
C TRP A 42 4.96 -5.93 -3.62
N ALA A 43 4.45 -6.59 -4.67
CA ALA A 43 4.52 -8.04 -4.82
C ALA A 43 5.96 -8.58 -4.89
N LEU A 44 6.84 -7.86 -5.59
CA LEU A 44 8.28 -8.17 -5.65
C LEU A 44 8.94 -8.04 -4.27
N TRP A 45 8.65 -6.95 -3.55
CA TRP A 45 9.15 -6.74 -2.19
C TRP A 45 8.63 -7.82 -1.22
N HIS A 46 7.36 -8.18 -1.31
CA HIS A 46 6.74 -9.24 -0.53
C HIS A 46 7.43 -10.59 -0.76
N ASN A 47 7.62 -11.02 -2.01
CA ASN A 47 8.29 -12.30 -2.28
C ASN A 47 9.78 -12.27 -1.88
N ARG A 48 10.44 -11.11 -1.95
CA ARG A 48 11.79 -10.96 -1.41
C ARG A 48 11.83 -11.20 0.10
N ASN A 49 10.84 -10.71 0.85
CA ASN A 49 10.76 -10.94 2.29
C ASN A 49 10.39 -12.39 2.62
N GLU A 50 9.50 -12.99 1.85
CA GLU A 50 9.17 -14.41 1.95
C GLU A 50 10.43 -15.28 1.78
N MET A 51 11.24 -15.04 0.74
CA MET A 51 12.52 -15.74 0.55
C MET A 51 13.49 -15.56 1.72
N ARG A 52 13.56 -14.35 2.31
CA ARG A 52 14.41 -14.08 3.48
C ARG A 52 14.01 -14.87 4.71
N ASN A 53 12.73 -15.22 4.81
CA ASN A 53 12.17 -15.98 5.92
C ASN A 53 12.04 -17.48 5.61
N GLY A 54 12.77 -17.98 4.61
CA GLY A 54 12.79 -19.41 4.24
C GLY A 54 11.65 -19.86 3.33
N GLY A 55 10.85 -18.93 2.80
CA GLY A 55 9.79 -19.23 1.84
C GLY A 55 10.26 -19.35 0.39
N VAL A 56 9.31 -19.44 -0.54
CA VAL A 56 9.58 -19.83 -1.92
C VAL A 56 9.89 -18.62 -2.80
N ARG A 57 10.91 -18.74 -3.66
CA ARG A 57 11.15 -17.78 -4.75
C ARG A 57 10.12 -17.99 -5.85
N LYS A 58 9.25 -16.99 -6.07
CA LYS A 58 8.27 -17.03 -7.16
C LYS A 58 8.87 -16.45 -8.44
N SER A 59 8.35 -16.88 -9.59
CA SER A 59 8.78 -16.31 -10.88
C SER A 59 8.20 -14.90 -11.06
N GLY A 60 8.87 -14.06 -11.85
CA GLY A 60 8.38 -12.70 -12.13
C GLY A 60 7.00 -12.70 -12.81
N GLN A 61 6.74 -13.67 -13.69
CA GLN A 61 5.43 -13.81 -14.35
C GLN A 61 4.32 -14.12 -13.34
N VAL A 62 4.56 -15.01 -12.38
CA VAL A 62 3.61 -15.33 -11.32
C VAL A 62 3.32 -14.10 -10.45
N LEU A 63 4.35 -13.32 -10.11
CA LEU A 63 4.20 -12.11 -9.29
C LEU A 63 3.43 -11.01 -10.01
N VAL A 64 3.69 -10.80 -11.30
CA VAL A 64 2.94 -9.83 -12.10
C VAL A 64 1.49 -10.26 -12.22
N HIS A 65 1.22 -11.53 -12.53
CA HIS A 65 -0.14 -12.04 -12.64
C HIS A 65 -0.91 -11.85 -11.33
N TRP A 66 -0.34 -12.28 -10.21
CA TRP A 66 -0.94 -12.13 -8.89
C TRP A 66 -1.20 -10.65 -8.52
N ALA A 67 -0.27 -9.75 -8.83
CA ALA A 67 -0.45 -8.32 -8.59
C ALA A 67 -1.62 -7.73 -9.40
N MET A 68 -1.84 -8.21 -10.62
CA MET A 68 -2.96 -7.77 -11.46
C MET A 68 -4.30 -8.30 -10.95
N GLU A 69 -4.35 -9.57 -10.51
CA GLU A 69 -5.54 -10.17 -9.89
C GLU A 69 -5.93 -9.42 -8.61
N TYR A 70 -4.96 -9.17 -7.73
CA TYR A 70 -5.18 -8.40 -6.51
C TYR A 70 -5.75 -7.01 -6.79
N LEU A 71 -5.21 -6.30 -7.80
CA LEU A 71 -5.70 -4.97 -8.14
C LEU A 71 -7.13 -5.00 -8.70
N ALA A 72 -7.48 -6.03 -9.47
CA ALA A 72 -8.84 -6.21 -9.98
C ALA A 72 -9.84 -6.47 -8.84
N GLU A 73 -9.49 -7.37 -7.90
CA GLU A 73 -10.31 -7.65 -6.70
C GLU A 73 -10.50 -6.39 -5.87
N TYR A 74 -9.43 -5.63 -5.63
CA TYR A 74 -9.48 -4.38 -4.87
C TYR A 74 -10.45 -3.37 -5.48
N GLY A 75 -10.44 -3.22 -6.82
CA GLY A 75 -11.37 -2.34 -7.52
C GLY A 75 -12.83 -2.74 -7.28
N ILE A 76 -13.14 -4.03 -7.43
CA ILE A 76 -14.49 -4.57 -7.21
C ILE A 76 -14.97 -4.31 -5.77
N THR A 77 -14.14 -4.61 -4.77
CA THR A 77 -14.52 -4.42 -3.35
C THR A 77 -14.67 -2.94 -2.98
N THR A 78 -13.78 -2.08 -3.46
CA THR A 78 -13.81 -0.65 -3.15
C THR A 78 -15.03 0.06 -3.72
N GLU A 79 -15.50 -0.37 -4.90
CA GLU A 79 -16.74 0.13 -5.51
C GLU A 79 -18.00 -0.31 -4.74
N MET A 80 -17.96 -1.49 -4.09
CA MET A 80 -19.07 -2.03 -3.31
C MET A 80 -19.18 -1.41 -1.90
N ASP A 81 -18.06 -1.05 -1.29
CA ASP A 81 -17.97 -0.60 0.11
C ASP A 81 -17.93 0.93 0.30
N ALA A 82 -18.47 1.71 -0.65
CA ALA A 82 -18.51 3.16 -0.55
C ALA A 82 -19.10 3.61 0.82
N PRO A 83 -18.32 4.31 1.68
CA PRO A 83 -18.74 4.53 3.06
C PRO A 83 -19.99 5.40 3.14
N THR A 84 -21.10 4.87 3.67
CA THR A 84 -22.31 5.67 3.95
C THR A 84 -22.13 6.62 5.15
N LYS A 85 -21.03 6.49 5.92
CA LYS A 85 -20.76 7.30 7.11
C LYS A 85 -19.32 7.81 7.11
N PRO A 86 -19.06 9.06 7.56
CA PRO A 86 -17.70 9.56 7.70
C PRO A 86 -16.97 8.72 8.74
N VAL A 87 -15.91 8.04 8.30
CA VAL A 87 -14.96 7.37 9.20
C VAL A 87 -14.29 8.46 10.02
N VAL A 88 -14.39 8.39 11.35
CA VAL A 88 -13.61 9.25 12.23
C VAL A 88 -12.16 8.83 12.08
N GLU A 89 -11.38 9.59 11.32
CA GLU A 89 -9.95 9.36 11.14
C GLU A 89 -9.22 9.59 12.45
N HIS A 90 -8.99 8.51 13.21
CA HIS A 90 -8.01 8.53 14.28
C HIS A 90 -6.61 8.42 13.67
N THR A 91 -6.05 9.54 13.22
CA THR A 91 -4.69 9.58 12.68
C THR A 91 -3.67 9.39 13.81
N VAL A 92 -3.32 8.14 14.12
CA VAL A 92 -2.19 7.85 15.00
C VAL A 92 -0.90 8.10 14.21
N LEU A 93 -0.37 9.32 14.34
CA LEU A 93 0.90 9.69 13.72
C LEU A 93 2.06 9.01 14.45
N TRP A 94 2.90 8.30 13.68
CA TRP A 94 4.10 7.70 14.22
C TRP A 94 5.09 8.80 14.62
N THR A 95 5.54 8.75 15.88
CA THR A 95 6.63 9.59 16.40
C THR A 95 7.89 8.75 16.61
N PRO A 96 9.09 9.32 16.37
CA PRO A 96 10.33 8.61 16.67
C PRO A 96 10.47 8.37 18.18
N PRO A 97 11.15 7.29 18.61
CA PRO A 97 11.50 7.10 20.01
C PRO A 97 12.41 8.23 20.53
N ARG A 98 12.38 8.46 21.84
CA ARG A 98 13.25 9.43 22.52
C ARG A 98 14.72 9.01 22.37
N ALA A 99 15.63 9.99 22.41
CA ALA A 99 17.06 9.73 22.39
C ALA A 99 17.46 8.76 23.52
N GLY A 100 18.26 7.75 23.19
CA GLY A 100 18.65 6.67 24.13
C GLY A 100 17.60 5.57 24.32
N CYS A 101 16.45 5.63 23.65
CA CYS A 101 15.41 4.60 23.72
C CYS A 101 15.19 3.92 22.36
N PHE A 102 14.69 2.69 22.39
CA PHE A 102 14.28 1.94 21.21
C PHE A 102 12.76 1.78 21.20
N LYS A 103 12.14 1.96 20.02
CA LYS A 103 10.74 1.59 19.77
C LYS A 103 10.76 0.28 18.99
N ILE A 104 10.34 -0.80 19.64
CA ILE A 104 10.27 -2.12 19.03
C ILE A 104 8.81 -2.36 18.63
N ASN A 105 8.56 -2.57 17.34
CA ASN A 105 7.27 -3.07 16.88
C ASN A 105 7.31 -4.60 16.92
N VAL A 106 6.37 -5.21 17.63
CA VAL A 106 6.21 -6.66 17.66
C VAL A 106 4.92 -6.99 16.93
N ASN A 107 5.03 -7.78 15.86
CA ASN A 107 3.87 -8.36 15.20
C ASN A 107 3.80 -9.83 15.59
N GLY A 108 2.66 -10.27 16.10
CA GLY A 108 2.40 -11.68 16.34
C GLY A 108 2.09 -12.38 15.02
N ALA A 109 2.72 -13.53 14.77
CA ALA A 109 2.29 -14.47 13.74
C ALA A 109 1.69 -15.69 14.44
N THR A 110 0.44 -16.02 14.11
CA THR A 110 -0.19 -17.26 14.54
C THR A 110 -0.05 -18.28 13.42
N PHE A 111 0.42 -19.48 13.73
CA PHE A 111 0.47 -20.60 12.79
C PHE A 111 -0.61 -21.61 13.19
N ALA A 112 -1.34 -22.14 12.21
CA ALA A 112 -2.21 -23.29 12.43
C ALA A 112 -1.36 -24.56 12.60
N GLU A 113 -1.79 -25.44 13.49
CA GLU A 113 -1.18 -26.75 13.79
C GLU A 113 -1.50 -27.79 12.72
#